data_AF-A0A392N8A8-F1
#
_entry.id   AF-A0A392N8A8-F1
#
_cell.length_a   1.000
_cell.length_b   1.000
_cell.length_c   1.000
_cell.angle_alpha   90.00
_cell.angle_beta   90.00
_cell.angle_gamma   90.00
#
_symmetry.space_group_name_H-M   'P 1'
#
loop_
_entity.id
_entity.type
_entity.pdbx_description
1 polymer ?
#
loop_
_entity_poly.entity_id
_entity_poly.type
_entity_poly.pdbx_seq_one_letter_code
_entity_poly.pdbx_strand_id
1 'polypeptide(L)'
;MQISSASNCTDYQSRRLGIRYRPSEALVSGPKKSKGNLAPPQFVHTLNATACAVPRMIICLLENYQQEDGSVLIPEPLRPFMGGLNIITRKSS
;
A
#
# COMPACT_ATOMS: atom_id res chain seq x y z
N MET A 1 13.62 11.53 5.23
CA MET A 1 12.14 11.60 5.28
C MET A 1 11.56 10.19 5.25
N GLN A 2 10.38 9.96 5.86
CA GLN A 2 9.66 8.69 5.79
C GLN A 2 8.81 8.62 4.49
N ILE A 3 9.05 7.63 3.63
CA ILE A 3 8.39 7.51 2.30
C ILE A 3 7.33 6.40 2.26
N SER A 4 7.47 5.40 3.12
CA SER A 4 6.57 4.24 3.22
C SER A 4 6.37 3.84 4.68
N SER A 5 5.27 3.16 4.96
CA SER A 5 4.98 2.45 6.22
C SER A 5 4.23 1.18 5.85
N ALA A 6 4.62 0.05 6.44
CA ALA A 6 3.93 -1.23 6.29
C ALA A 6 3.60 -1.78 7.68
N SER A 7 2.34 -2.12 7.92
CA SER A 7 1.86 -2.61 9.21
C SER A 7 1.13 -3.94 9.04
N ASN A 8 1.50 -4.92 9.87
CA ASN A 8 0.71 -6.11 10.10
C ASN A 8 -0.26 -5.82 11.25
N CYS A 9 -1.55 -5.73 10.94
CA CYS A 9 -2.60 -5.40 11.89
C CYS A 9 -3.32 -6.62 12.45
N THR A 10 -2.84 -7.84 12.13
CA THR A 10 -3.43 -9.11 12.55
C THR A 10 -4.96 -9.05 12.51
N ASP A 11 -5.66 -9.43 13.57
CA ASP A 11 -7.12 -9.41 13.62
C ASP A 11 -7.73 -8.11 14.17
N TYR A 12 -6.92 -7.08 14.45
CA TYR A 12 -7.40 -5.85 15.11
C TYR A 12 -8.43 -5.10 14.26
N GLN A 13 -8.13 -4.91 12.97
CA GLN A 13 -9.06 -4.25 12.04
C GLN A 13 -10.24 -5.16 11.68
N SER A 14 -10.01 -6.47 11.55
CA SER A 14 -11.04 -7.42 11.14
C SER A 14 -12.06 -7.69 12.25
N ARG A 15 -11.67 -7.61 13.54
CA ARG A 15 -12.61 -7.63 14.68
C ARG A 15 -13.54 -6.43 14.67
N ARG A 16 -13.02 -5.22 14.39
CA ARG A 16 -13.82 -4.00 14.31
C ARG A 16 -14.75 -3.97 13.11
N LEU A 17 -14.34 -4.54 11.98
CA LEU A 17 -15.10 -4.54 10.71
C LEU A 17 -15.93 -5.83 10.49
N GLY A 18 -15.83 -6.82 11.38
CA GLY A 18 -16.55 -8.09 11.28
C GLY A 18 -16.08 -9.01 10.13
N ILE A 19 -14.85 -8.83 9.64
CA ILE A 19 -14.32 -9.58 8.49
C ILE A 19 -13.86 -10.97 8.96
N ARG A 20 -14.52 -12.01 8.46
CA ARG A 20 -14.28 -13.41 8.85
C ARG A 20 -14.06 -14.30 7.63
N TYR A 21 -13.23 -15.33 7.79
CA TYR A 21 -13.09 -16.41 6.81
C TYR A 21 -13.55 -17.74 7.42
N ARG A 22 -13.99 -18.69 6.59
CA ARG A 22 -14.29 -20.05 7.00
C ARG A 22 -13.18 -20.97 6.49
N PRO A 23 -12.48 -21.69 7.37
CA PRO A 23 -11.57 -22.74 6.96
C PRO A 23 -12.31 -23.81 6.14
N SER A 24 -11.71 -24.28 5.04
CA SER A 24 -12.26 -25.37 4.21
C SER A 24 -12.16 -26.73 4.90
N GLU A 25 -11.28 -26.87 5.89
CA GLU A 25 -11.12 -28.11 6.66
C GLU A 25 -12.18 -28.23 7.74
N ALA A 26 -12.97 -29.31 7.66
CA ALA A 26 -13.87 -29.73 8.71
C ALA A 26 -13.06 -30.33 9.87
N LEU A 27 -12.52 -29.50 10.76
CA LEU A 27 -11.97 -29.97 12.03
C LEU A 27 -13.13 -30.30 12.98
N VAL A 28 -13.62 -31.53 12.87
CA VAL A 28 -14.48 -32.16 13.86
C VAL A 28 -13.59 -32.68 14.99
N SER A 29 -13.40 -31.86 16.03
CA SER A 29 -12.88 -32.32 17.32
C SER A 29 -13.48 -31.50 18.47
N GLY A 30 -14.80 -31.59 18.64
CA GLY A 30 -15.51 -31.00 19.78
C GLY A 30 -17.00 -31.36 19.82
N PRO A 31 -17.63 -31.47 21.01
CA PRO A 31 -18.91 -32.17 21.20
C PRO A 31 -20.16 -31.39 20.76
N LYS A 32 -20.05 -30.33 19.94
CA LYS A 32 -21.21 -29.52 19.51
C LYS A 32 -21.51 -29.71 18.03
N LYS A 33 -22.30 -30.75 17.73
CA LYS A 33 -23.01 -30.93 16.47
C LYS A 33 -24.10 -29.85 16.35
N SER A 34 -23.87 -28.82 15.55
CA SER A 34 -24.88 -27.84 15.15
C SER A 34 -24.84 -27.68 13.62
N LYS A 35 -25.98 -27.92 12.98
CA LYS A 35 -26.32 -27.82 11.54
C LYS A 35 -25.14 -27.53 10.57
N GLY A 36 -24.64 -28.61 9.95
CA GLY A 36 -23.68 -28.60 8.83
C GLY A 36 -22.23 -28.66 9.32
N ASN A 37 -21.48 -29.68 8.91
CA ASN A 37 -20.12 -30.02 9.38
C ASN A 37 -19.02 -29.00 9.00
N LEU A 38 -19.20 -27.70 9.27
CA LEU A 38 -18.21 -26.67 8.98
C LEU A 38 -17.60 -26.09 10.26
N ALA A 39 -16.29 -25.83 10.21
CA ALA A 39 -15.57 -25.13 11.26
C ALA A 39 -16.16 -23.72 11.50
N PRO A 40 -16.12 -23.20 12.74
CA PRO A 40 -16.59 -21.85 13.03
C PRO A 40 -15.76 -20.80 12.27
N PRO A 41 -16.38 -19.72 11.77
CA PRO A 41 -15.67 -18.65 11.07
C PRO A 41 -14.67 -17.93 11.98
N GLN A 42 -13.46 -17.69 11.50
CA GLN A 42 -12.35 -17.03 12.21
C GLN A 42 -12.10 -15.63 11.64
N PHE A 43 -11.50 -14.73 12.42
CA PHE A 43 -11.12 -13.39 11.95
C PHE A 43 -9.89 -13.47 11.04
N VAL A 44 -9.88 -12.65 9.97
CA VAL A 44 -8.74 -12.57 9.04
C VAL A 44 -7.62 -11.69 9.60
N HIS A 45 -6.37 -11.94 9.19
CA HIS A 45 -5.29 -11.00 9.39
C HIS A 45 -5.27 -9.92 8.30
N THR A 46 -5.09 -8.66 8.67
CA THR A 46 -5.00 -7.55 7.71
C THR A 46 -3.60 -6.95 7.66
N LEU A 47 -3.18 -6.54 6.46
CA LEU A 47 -1.93 -5.83 6.18
C LEU A 47 -2.29 -4.51 5.50
N ASN A 48 -1.62 -3.42 5.86
CA ASN A 48 -1.67 -2.17 5.09
C ASN A 48 -0.27 -1.65 4.85
N ALA A 49 -0.03 -1.09 3.66
CA ALA A 49 1.24 -0.48 3.32
C ALA A 49 1.05 0.74 2.43
N THR A 50 1.69 1.85 2.80
CA THR A 50 1.82 3.02 1.93
C THR A 50 2.92 2.74 0.92
N ALA A 51 2.56 2.44 -0.32
CA ALA A 51 3.55 2.17 -1.38
C ALA A 51 4.39 3.41 -1.72
N CYS A 52 3.78 4.59 -1.76
CA CYS A 52 4.44 5.83 -2.17
C CYS A 52 3.67 7.04 -1.59
N ALA A 53 4.28 7.75 -0.64
CA ALA A 53 3.72 9.02 -0.16
C ALA A 53 3.99 10.13 -1.19
N VAL A 54 3.05 10.32 -2.12
CA VAL A 54 3.20 11.19 -3.32
C VAL A 54 3.78 12.58 -3.02
N PRO A 55 3.32 13.36 -2.03
CA PRO A 55 3.87 14.70 -1.79
C PRO A 55 5.35 14.67 -1.37
N ARG A 56 5.76 13.67 -0.57
CA ARG A 56 7.15 13.53 -0.12
C ARG A 56 8.07 13.06 -1.25
N MET A 57 7.53 12.26 -2.16
CA MET A 57 8.25 11.80 -3.34
C MET A 57 8.52 12.95 -4.31
N ILE A 58 7.56 13.87 -4.49
CA ILE A 58 7.78 15.06 -5.32
C ILE A 58 8.95 15.89 -4.76
N ILE A 59 8.97 16.16 -3.45
CA ILE A 59 10.07 16.94 -2.84
C ILE A 59 11.42 16.24 -3.02
N CYS A 60 11.49 14.92 -2.73
CA CYS A 60 12.70 14.14 -2.93
C CYS A 60 13.20 14.18 -4.37
N LEU A 61 12.30 14.09 -5.36
CA LEU A 61 12.64 14.18 -6.78
C LEU A 61 13.17 15.57 -7.15
N LEU A 62 12.53 16.63 -6.67
CA LEU A 62 13.00 17.99 -6.91
C LEU A 62 14.39 18.22 -6.31
N GLU A 63 14.63 17.78 -5.07
CA GLU A 63 15.92 17.94 -4.39
C GLU A 63 17.06 17.14 -5.05
N ASN A 64 16.80 15.91 -5.51
CA ASN A 64 17.85 15.02 -6.03
C ASN A 64 18.15 15.24 -7.52
N TYR A 65 17.22 15.82 -8.28
CA TYR A 65 17.35 16.00 -9.73
C TYR A 65 17.36 17.47 -10.17
N GLN A 66 17.48 18.41 -9.22
CA GLN A 66 17.68 19.83 -9.53
C GLN A 66 19.07 20.06 -10.12
N GLN A 67 19.11 20.87 -11.18
CA GLN A 67 20.30 21.28 -11.89
C GLN A 67 20.73 22.70 -11.48
N GLU A 68 21.97 23.07 -11.80
CA GLU A 68 22.53 24.39 -11.48
C GLU A 68 21.72 25.57 -12.07
N ASP A 69 21.08 25.36 -13.23
CA ASP A 69 20.21 26.35 -13.88
C ASP A 69 18.79 26.41 -13.29
N GLY A 70 18.51 25.61 -12.26
CA GLY A 70 17.21 25.50 -11.58
C GLY A 70 16.19 24.64 -12.32
N SER A 71 16.56 24.00 -13.43
CA SER A 71 15.75 22.94 -14.05
C SER A 71 15.78 21.66 -13.22
N VAL A 72 14.80 20.77 -13.43
CA VAL A 72 14.76 19.46 -12.76
C VAL A 72 14.71 18.36 -13.81
N LEU A 73 15.69 17.47 -13.77
CA LEU A 73 15.70 16.28 -14.62
C LEU A 73 14.61 15.29 -14.18
N ILE A 74 13.88 14.74 -15.15
CA ILE A 74 12.90 13.69 -14.87
C ILE A 74 13.64 12.34 -14.87
N PRO A 75 13.57 11.56 -13.78
CA PRO A 75 14.15 10.21 -13.71
C PRO A 75 13.63 9.33 -14.85
N GLU A 76 14.50 8.49 -15.41
CA GLU A 76 14.15 7.65 -16.56
C GLU A 76 12.85 6.83 -16.38
N PRO A 77 12.61 6.20 -15.21
CA PRO A 77 11.38 5.43 -14.99
C PRO A 77 10.09 6.26 -15.04
N LEU A 78 10.16 7.59 -14.83
CA LEU A 78 8.99 8.47 -14.79
C LEU A 78 8.66 9.09 -16.15
N ARG A 79 9.62 9.15 -17.08
CA ARG A 79 9.45 9.79 -18.41
C ARG A 79 8.24 9.27 -19.21
N PRO A 80 7.92 7.96 -19.24
CA PRO A 80 6.74 7.46 -19.96
C PRO A 80 5.42 8.03 -19.43
N PHE A 81 5.36 8.41 -18.15
CA PHE A 81 4.18 8.96 -17.51
C PHE A 81 4.09 10.50 -17.62
N MET A 82 5.15 11.15 -18.11
CA MET A 82 5.29 12.60 -18.15
C MET A 82 5.05 13.18 -19.56
N GLY A 83 4.41 12.41 -20.46
CA GLY A 83 4.07 12.87 -21.81
C GLY A 83 5.27 13.16 -22.71
N GLY A 84 6.38 12.44 -22.51
CA GLY A 84 7.63 12.64 -23.26
C GLY A 84 8.53 13.75 -22.73
N LEU A 85 8.17 14.39 -21.61
CA LEU A 85 9.05 15.34 -20.94
C LEU A 85 10.22 14.63 -20.25
N ASN A 86 11.41 15.17 -20.46
CA ASN A 86 12.65 14.71 -19.80
C ASN A 86 13.21 15.72 -18.79
N ILE A 87 12.67 16.94 -18.78
CA ILE A 87 13.11 18.06 -17.93
C ILE A 87 11.92 18.95 -17.58
N ILE A 88 11.92 19.49 -16.36
CA ILE A 88 10.97 20.49 -15.88
C ILE A 88 11.73 21.81 -15.75
N THR A 89 11.22 22.87 -16.37
CA THR A 89 11.85 24.20 -16.33
C THR A 89 10.89 25.23 -15.75
N ARG A 90 11.45 26.30 -15.17
CA ARG A 90 10.65 27.45 -14.73
C ARG A 90 10.00 28.10 -15.95
N LYS A 91 8.71 28.39 -15.86
CA LYS A 91 8.03 29.16 -16.91
C LYS A 91 8.61 30.57 -16.95
N SER A 92 9.19 30.96 -18.08
CA SER A 92 9.51 32.38 -18.34
C SER A 92 8.19 33.13 -18.46
N SER A 93 7.96 34.10 -17.58
CA SER A 93 6.94 35.13 -17.78
C SER A 93 7.49 36.24 -18.68
#